data_AF-A0A7V9KPI3-F1
#
_entry.id   AF-A0A7V9KPI3-F1
#
_cell.length_a   1.000
_cell.length_b   1.000
_cell.length_c   1.000
_cell.angle_alpha   90.00
_cell.angle_beta   90.00
_cell.angle_gamma   90.00
#
_symmetry.space_group_name_H-M   'P 1'
#
loop_
_entity.id
_entity.type
_entity.pdbx_description
1 polymer ?
#
loop_
_entity_poly.entity_id
_entity_poly.type
_entity_poly.pdbx_seq_one_letter_code
_entity_poly.pdbx_strand_id
1 'polypeptide(L)'
;MTVDAQTGALISHEEKSRPLASFDEMVKGLDKQKQVREQIFAQELNSMKDRDRILEEKFQEAMKRAEKEKDKPYLNPLDLD
;
A
#
# COMPACT_ATOMS: atom_id res chain seq x y z
N MET A 1 1.24 17.72 33.04
CA MET A 1 0.21 18.55 32.39
C MET A 1 -0.87 18.83 33.42
N THR A 2 -1.19 20.09 33.67
CA THR A 2 -2.14 20.55 34.68
C THR A 2 -3.18 21.41 33.99
N VAL A 3 -4.45 21.12 34.24
CA VAL A 3 -5.59 21.81 33.63
C VAL A 3 -6.50 22.33 34.74
N ASP A 4 -7.00 23.55 34.58
CA ASP A 4 -7.97 24.16 35.47
C ASP A 4 -9.33 23.46 35.36
N ALA A 5 -9.88 23.04 36.50
CA ALA A 5 -11.08 22.21 36.51
C ALA A 5 -12.37 22.97 36.19
N GLN A 6 -12.40 24.30 36.35
CA GLN A 6 -13.61 25.12 36.11
C GLN A 6 -13.66 25.65 34.67
N THR A 7 -12.51 26.06 34.14
CA THR A 7 -12.41 26.73 32.83
C THR A 7 -11.89 25.81 31.73
N GLY A 8 -11.28 24.68 32.10
CA GLY A 8 -10.56 23.82 31.15
C GLY A 8 -9.26 24.43 30.63
N ALA A 9 -8.81 25.55 31.21
CA ALA A 9 -7.58 26.22 30.79
C ALA A 9 -6.34 25.39 31.13
N LEU A 10 -5.39 25.30 30.20
CA LEU A 10 -4.11 24.64 30.43
C LEU A 10 -3.24 25.51 31.35
N ILE A 11 -3.01 25.05 32.59
CA ILE A 11 -2.21 25.78 33.60
C ILE A 11 -0.72 25.52 33.40
N SER A 12 -0.34 24.30 33.06
CA SER A 12 1.07 23.93 32.86
C SER A 12 1.21 22.69 31.99
N HIS A 13 2.19 22.71 31.09
CA HIS A 13 2.59 21.55 30.30
C HIS A 13 4.11 21.49 30.26
N GLU A 14 4.65 20.51 30.97
CA GLU A 14 6.05 20.11 30.83
C GLU A 14 6.10 18.94 29.85
N GLU A 15 6.65 19.18 28.65
CA GLU A 15 6.96 18.08 27.75
C GLU A 15 8.05 17.23 28.42
N LYS A 16 7.81 15.91 28.50
CA LYS A 16 8.88 14.99 28.88
C LYS A 16 10.03 15.19 27.90
N SER A 17 11.22 15.49 28.44
CA SER A 17 12.46 15.52 27.67
C SER A 17 12.53 14.29 26.79
N ARG A 18 12.37 14.50 25.48
CA ARG A 18 12.68 13.47 24.50
C ARG A 18 14.20 13.44 24.41
N PRO A 19 14.86 12.27 24.59
CA PRO A 19 16.29 12.19 24.35
C PRO A 19 16.55 12.69 22.94
N LEU A 20 17.40 13.72 22.83
CA LEU A 20 17.86 14.21 21.55
C LEU A 20 18.56 13.04 20.87
N ALA A 21 18.03 12.58 19.74
CA ALA A 21 18.67 11.53 18.96
C ALA A 21 20.09 12.01 18.62
N SER A 22 21.08 11.16 18.89
CA SER A 22 22.45 11.40 18.47
C SER A 22 22.53 11.51 16.94
N PHE A 23 23.58 12.14 16.44
CA PHE A 23 23.80 12.24 14.99
C PHE A 23 23.84 10.85 14.32
N ASP A 24 24.47 9.88 14.97
CA ASP A 24 24.51 8.49 14.51
C ASP A 24 23.12 7.83 14.45
N GLU A 25 22.25 8.12 15.40
CA GLU A 25 20.86 7.62 15.37
C GLU A 25 20.06 8.25 14.23
N MET A 26 20.30 9.54 13.93
CA MET A 26 19.69 10.20 12.78
C MET A 26 20.16 9.58 11.45
N VAL A 27 21.46 9.32 11.29
CA VAL A 27 22.02 8.66 10.10
C VAL A 27 21.45 7.26 9.93
N LYS A 28 21.41 6.44 11.00
CA LYS A 28 20.79 5.11 10.97
C LYS A 28 19.30 5.18 10.63
N GLY A 29 18.60 6.23 11.07
CA GLY A 29 17.21 6.50 10.71
C GLY A 29 17.04 6.73 9.21
N LEU A 30 17.92 7.50 8.59
CA LEU A 30 17.91 7.76 7.15
C LEU A 30 18.16 6.50 6.32
N ASP A 31 19.11 5.66 6.74
CA ASP A 31 19.40 4.39 6.06
C ASP A 31 18.22 3.43 6.14
N LYS A 32 17.58 3.29 7.30
CA LYS A 32 16.35 2.50 7.46
C LYS A 32 15.23 3.00 6.56
N GLN A 33 15.02 4.31 6.50
CA GLN A 33 14.00 4.89 5.62
C GLN A 33 14.31 4.62 4.14
N LYS A 34 15.58 4.66 3.74
CA LYS A 34 16.00 4.31 2.38
C LYS A 34 15.68 2.85 2.06
N GLN A 35 16.06 1.93 2.95
CA GLN A 35 15.78 0.49 2.78
C GLN A 35 14.28 0.20 2.65
N VAL A 36 13.45 0.82 3.50
CA VAL A 36 11.99 0.66 3.44
C VAL A 36 11.43 1.16 2.10
N ARG A 37 11.90 2.31 1.61
CA ARG A 37 11.46 2.83 0.30
C ARG A 37 11.84 1.89 -0.85
N GLU A 38 13.07 1.37 -0.83
CA GLU A 38 13.55 0.43 -1.85
C GLU A 38 12.76 -0.88 -1.82
N GLN A 39 12.41 -1.39 -0.64
CA GLN A 39 11.59 -2.59 -0.48
C GLN A 39 10.17 -2.39 -1.05
N ILE A 40 9.52 -1.27 -0.72
CA ILE A 40 8.18 -0.94 -1.24
C ILE A 40 8.23 -0.81 -2.76
N PHE A 41 9.23 -0.09 -3.29
CA PHE A 41 9.38 0.06 -4.74
C PHE A 41 9.56 -1.28 -5.45
N ALA A 42 10.38 -2.18 -4.91
CA ALA A 42 10.58 -3.51 -5.48
C ALA A 42 9.29 -4.35 -5.45
N GLN A 43 8.51 -4.24 -4.37
CA GLN A 43 7.21 -4.92 -4.25
C GLN A 43 6.22 -4.43 -5.30
N GLU A 44 6.08 -3.12 -5.47
CA GLU A 44 5.19 -2.51 -6.48
C GLU A 44 5.62 -2.92 -7.90
N LEU A 45 6.92 -2.86 -8.20
CA LEU A 45 7.44 -3.25 -9.52
C LEU A 45 7.16 -4.74 -9.83
N ASN A 46 7.28 -5.62 -8.84
CA ASN A 46 6.96 -7.04 -9.01
C ASN A 46 5.46 -7.25 -9.23
N SER A 47 4.60 -6.53 -8.49
CA SER A 47 3.15 -6.58 -8.68
C SER A 47 2.73 -6.16 -10.10
N MET A 48 3.38 -5.16 -10.69
CA MET A 48 3.13 -4.75 -12.07
C MET A 48 3.47 -5.85 -13.08
N LYS A 49 4.62 -6.52 -12.92
CA LYS A 49 5.03 -7.62 -13.81
C LYS A 49 4.05 -8.80 -13.75
N ASP A 50 3.60 -9.15 -12.55
CA ASP A 50 2.63 -10.24 -12.37
C ASP A 50 1.28 -9.89 -12.98
N ARG A 51 0.87 -8.62 -12.91
CA ARG A 51 -0.38 -8.15 -13.53
C ARG A 51 -0.37 -8.36 -15.04
N ASP A 52 0.71 -7.97 -15.72
CA ASP A 52 0.81 -8.13 -17.18
C ASP A 52 0.77 -9.61 -17.58
N ARG A 53 1.51 -10.47 -16.85
CA ARG A 53 1.47 -11.93 -17.07
C ARG A 53 0.06 -12.50 -16.88
N ILE A 54 -0.61 -12.14 -15.78
CA ILE A 54 -1.96 -12.63 -15.47
C ILE A 54 -2.97 -12.15 -16.52
N LEU A 55 -2.85 -10.90 -16.99
CA LEU A 55 -3.71 -10.37 -18.05
C LEU A 55 -3.53 -11.15 -19.35
N GLU A 56 -2.30 -11.41 -19.75
CA GLU A 56 -1.99 -12.20 -20.95
C GLU A 56 -2.53 -13.63 -20.83
N GLU A 57 -2.29 -14.30 -19.71
CA GLU A 57 -2.80 -15.66 -19.45
C GLU A 57 -4.34 -15.71 -19.55
N LYS A 58 -5.02 -14.76 -18.90
CA LYS A 58 -6.49 -14.66 -18.96
C LYS A 58 -7.00 -14.34 -20.36
N PHE A 59 -6.29 -13.49 -21.11
CA PHE A 59 -6.65 -13.17 -22.48
C PHE A 59 -6.53 -14.40 -23.38
N GLN A 60 -5.42 -15.13 -23.30
CA GLN A 60 -5.22 -16.36 -24.08
C GLN A 60 -6.25 -17.44 -23.71
N GLU A 61 -6.60 -17.57 -22.42
CA GLU A 61 -7.66 -18.48 -21.99
C GLU A 61 -9.04 -18.07 -22.54
N ALA A 62 -9.37 -16.77 -22.47
CA ALA A 62 -10.61 -16.23 -23.02
C ALA A 62 -10.71 -16.45 -24.54
N MET A 63 -9.61 -16.23 -25.28
CA MET A 63 -9.55 -16.50 -26.72
C MET A 63 -9.78 -17.97 -27.04
N LYS A 64 -9.09 -18.89 -26.34
CA LYS A 64 -9.30 -20.35 -26.49
C LYS A 64 -10.74 -20.74 -26.17
N ARG A 65 -11.36 -20.12 -25.17
CA ARG A 65 -12.76 -20.37 -24.79
C ARG A 65 -13.71 -19.87 -25.87
N ALA A 66 -13.50 -18.66 -26.38
CA ALA A 66 -14.27 -18.09 -27.47
C ALA A 66 -14.18 -18.95 -28.74
N GLU A 67 -13.00 -19.53 -29.03
CA GLU A 67 -12.85 -20.46 -30.14
C GLU A 67 -13.63 -21.77 -29.98
N LYS A 68 -13.70 -22.30 -28.76
CA LYS A 68 -14.48 -23.52 -28.44
C LYS A 68 -15.98 -23.27 -28.40
N GLU A 69 -16.39 -22.05 -28.06
CA GLU A 69 -17.78 -21.64 -27.86
C GLU A 69 -18.28 -20.72 -29.00
N LYS A 70 -17.71 -20.82 -30.21
CA LYS A 70 -18.02 -19.94 -31.36
C LYS A 70 -19.49 -19.86 -31.74
N ASP A 71 -20.24 -20.93 -31.54
CA ASP A 71 -21.66 -21.02 -31.91
C ASP A 71 -22.59 -20.63 -30.75
N LYS A 72 -22.05 -20.30 -29.57
CA LYS A 72 -22.85 -19.86 -28.43
C LYS A 72 -22.95 -18.33 -28.42
N PRO A 73 -24.15 -17.77 -28.15
CA PRO A 73 -24.30 -16.34 -27.94
C PRO A 73 -23.37 -15.86 -26.82
N TYR A 74 -22.73 -14.70 -27.03
CA TYR A 74 -21.98 -14.04 -25.96
C TYR A 74 -22.93 -13.71 -24.81
N LEU A 75 -22.57 -14.16 -23.60
CA LEU A 75 -23.29 -13.82 -22.38
C LEU A 75 -22.45 -12.80 -21.61
N ASN A 76 -22.98 -11.59 -21.43
CA ASN A 76 -22.33 -10.60 -20.59
C ASN A 76 -22.39 -11.09 -19.13
N PRO A 77 -21.25 -11.24 -18.44
CA PRO A 77 -21.22 -11.71 -17.06
C PRO A 77 -21.98 -10.81 -16.07
N LEU A 78 -22.20 -9.53 -16.43
CA LEU A 78 -22.98 -8.59 -15.63
C LEU A 78 -24.50 -8.80 -15.75
N ASP A 79 -24.94 -9.62 -16.70
CA ASP A 79 -26.35 -9.97 -16.89
C ASP A 79 -26.73 -11.27 -16.14
N LEU A 80 -25.76 -11.90 -15.48
CA LEU A 80 -25.91 -13.10 -14.65
C LEU A 80 -26.06 -12.71 -13.17
N ASP A 81 -27.17 -12.08 -12.82
CA ASP A 81 -27.62 -11.90 -11.42
C ASP A 81 -28.48 -13.08 -10.95
#